data_AF-A0AAE5AAJ8-F1
#
_entry.id   AF-A0AAE5AAJ8-F1
#
_cell.length_a   1.000
_cell.length_b   1.000
_cell.length_c   1.000
_cell.angle_alpha   90.00
_cell.angle_beta   90.00
_cell.angle_gamma   90.00
#
_symmetry.space_group_name_H-M   'P 1'
#
loop_
_entity.id
_entity.type
_entity.pdbx_description
1 polymer ?
#
loop_
_entity_poly.entity_id
_entity_poly.type
_entity_poly.pdbx_seq_one_letter_code
_entity_poly.pdbx_strand_id
1 'polypeptide(L)' 'WPDTDEVAAFEEQVGSHGGMGGPQSTPFLIYPADLPAPPDPLHGAEAVHKVLVGWRDLSLEGGQQTLTGEVVL' A
#
# COMPACT_ATOMS: atom_id res chain seq x y z
N TRP A 1 -3.95 -29.93 4.25
CA TRP A 1 -3.17 -29.73 3.01
C TRP A 1 -1.93 -28.95 3.40
N PRO A 2 -0.91 -29.60 4.00
CA PRO A 2 0.28 -28.90 4.47
C PRO A 2 1.26 -28.54 3.34
N ASP A 3 1.10 -29.18 2.17
CA ASP A 3 2.09 -29.16 1.09
C ASP A 3 1.79 -28.14 -0.01
N THR A 4 0.62 -27.47 0.02
CA THR A 4 0.13 -26.64 -1.10
C THR A 4 0.05 -25.15 -0.79
N ASP A 5 0.35 -24.72 0.44
CA ASP A 5 0.16 -23.34 0.92
C ASP A 5 -1.27 -22.78 0.68
N GLU A 6 -2.24 -23.67 0.59
CA GLU A 6 -3.63 -23.33 0.29
C GLU A 6 -4.41 -22.96 1.56
N VAL A 7 -5.14 -21.85 1.48
CA VAL A 7 -6.05 -21.37 2.53
C VAL A 7 -7.48 -21.56 2.05
N ALA A 8 -8.23 -22.44 2.72
CA ALA A 8 -9.66 -22.59 2.48
C ALA A 8 -10.42 -21.40 3.11
N ALA A 9 -10.94 -20.51 2.26
CA ALA A 9 -11.89 -19.48 2.66
C ALA A 9 -13.30 -20.10 2.75
N PHE A 10 -13.91 -20.07 3.95
CA PHE A 10 -15.20 -20.71 4.20
C PHE A 10 -16.41 -19.77 4.06
N GLU A 11 -16.22 -18.50 3.71
CA GLU A 11 -17.32 -17.57 3.40
C GLU A 11 -16.97 -16.67 2.21
N GLU A 12 -17.98 -16.17 1.50
CA GLU A 12 -17.86 -15.40 0.24
C GLU A 12 -17.03 -14.10 0.40
N GLN A 13 -16.84 -13.62 1.63
CA GLN A 13 -16.11 -12.39 1.96
C GLN A 13 -14.79 -12.62 2.72
N VAL A 14 -14.23 -13.83 2.72
CA VAL A 14 -12.92 -14.07 3.34
C VAL A 14 -11.81 -13.91 2.29
N GLY A 15 -11.08 -12.79 2.39
CA GLY A 15 -9.82 -12.62 1.68
C GLY A 15 -8.71 -13.41 2.37
N SER A 16 -8.02 -14.29 1.63
CA SER A 16 -6.75 -14.86 2.07
C SER A 16 -5.62 -13.90 1.69
N HIS A 17 -4.79 -13.49 2.65
CA HIS A 17 -3.58 -12.71 2.37
C HIS A 17 -2.35 -13.64 2.25
N GLY A 18 -2.33 -14.46 1.20
CA GLY A 18 -1.13 -15.20 0.79
C GLY A 18 -0.32 -14.36 -0.21
N GLY A 19 0.54 -13.45 0.26
CA GLY A 19 1.35 -12.62 -0.63
C GLY A 19 2.53 -11.91 0.03
N MET A 20 3.66 -11.87 -0.68
CA MET A 20 4.92 -11.12 -0.45
C MET A 20 5.44 -10.95 1.00
N GLY A 21 5.06 -11.79 1.96
CA GLY A 21 5.43 -11.57 3.36
C GLY A 21 5.58 -12.80 4.26
N GLY A 22 5.37 -14.03 3.74
CA GLY A 22 5.32 -15.21 4.60
C GLY A 22 4.26 -15.04 5.70
N PRO A 23 4.44 -15.58 6.91
CA PRO A 23 3.56 -15.25 8.03
C PRO A 23 3.65 -13.74 8.28
N GLN A 24 2.64 -12.99 7.84
CA GLN A 24 2.58 -11.54 7.88
C GLN A 24 2.48 -11.09 9.35
N SER A 25 3.62 -11.08 10.03
CA SER A 25 3.70 -10.95 11.49
C SER A 25 3.64 -9.48 11.94
N THR A 26 3.87 -8.55 11.01
CA THR A 26 3.93 -7.11 11.27
C THR A 26 3.36 -6.32 10.09
N PRO A 27 2.54 -5.28 10.35
CA PRO A 27 2.06 -4.39 9.31
C PRO A 27 3.20 -3.51 8.75
N PHE A 28 3.15 -3.22 7.46
CA PHE A 28 4.05 -2.27 6.80
C PHE A 28 3.31 -1.51 5.70
N LEU A 29 3.85 -0.36 5.29
CA LEU A 29 3.35 0.45 4.18
C LEU A 29 4.45 0.58 3.13
N ILE A 30 4.20 0.11 1.90
CA ILE A 30 5.03 0.40 0.72
C ILE A 30 4.39 1.57 -0.02
N TYR A 31 5.20 2.54 -0.40
CA TYR A 31 4.77 3.73 -1.12
C TYR A 31 5.86 4.19 -2.10
N PRO A 32 5.51 4.90 -3.20
CA PRO A 32 6.47 5.49 -4.12
C PRO A 32 7.51 6.38 -3.42
N ALA A 33 8.76 6.32 -3.88
CA ALA A 33 9.90 7.00 -3.24
C ALA A 33 9.86 8.53 -3.37
N ASP A 34 9.08 9.05 -4.32
CA ASP A 34 8.86 10.47 -4.56
C ASP A 34 7.78 11.08 -3.66
N LEU A 35 7.00 10.27 -2.94
CA LEU A 35 6.04 10.75 -1.97
C LEU A 35 6.71 11.01 -0.60
N PRO A 36 6.25 12.04 0.14
CA PRO A 36 6.76 12.30 1.48
C PRO A 36 6.50 11.11 2.42
N ALA A 37 7.51 10.74 3.19
CA ALA A 37 7.35 9.73 4.23
C ALA A 37 6.30 10.17 5.28
N PRO A 38 5.58 9.21 5.90
CA PRO A 38 4.75 9.51 7.06
C PRO A 38 5.57 10.20 8.16
N PRO A 39 5.07 11.30 8.76
CA PRO A 39 5.83 12.06 9.75
C PRO A 39 5.97 11.34 11.10
N ASP A 40 5.03 10.44 11.40
CA ASP A 40 4.95 9.70 12.66
C ASP A 40 4.64 8.22 12.39
N PRO A 41 4.93 7.31 13.35
CA PRO A 41 4.45 5.94 13.29
C PRO A 41 2.94 5.86 13.08
N LEU A 42 2.51 4.98 12.17
CA LEU A 42 1.11 4.85 11.80
C LEU A 42 0.39 3.88 12.75
N HIS A 43 -0.52 4.42 13.55
CA HIS A 43 -1.37 3.65 14.45
C HIS A 43 -2.83 3.65 13.94
N GLY A 44 -3.26 2.49 13.45
CA GLY A 44 -4.63 2.28 12.98
C GLY A 44 -4.96 2.94 11.64
N ALA A 45 -6.18 2.70 11.17
CA ALA A 45 -6.63 3.12 9.84
C ALA A 45 -6.74 4.64 9.67
N GLU A 46 -7.05 5.38 10.74
CA GLU A 46 -7.18 6.84 10.69
C GLU A 46 -5.85 7.53 10.32
N ALA A 47 -4.75 7.09 10.94
CA ALA A 47 -3.42 7.61 10.65
C ALA A 47 -3.02 7.34 9.19
N VAL A 48 -3.28 6.12 8.71
CA VAL A 48 -3.04 5.75 7.30
C VAL A 48 -3.87 6.62 6.35
N HIS A 49 -5.15 6.82 6.64
CA HIS A 49 -6.04 7.63 5.81
C HIS A 49 -5.55 9.08 5.67
N LYS A 50 -5.08 9.71 6.75
CA LYS A 50 -4.55 11.09 6.70
C LYS A 50 -3.35 11.21 5.77
N VAL A 51 -2.44 10.23 5.78
CA VAL A 51 -1.30 10.16 4.86
C VAL A 51 -1.77 10.04 3.41
N LEU A 52 -2.66 9.09 3.13
CA LEU A 52 -3.16 8.85 1.77
C LEU A 52 -3.88 10.08 1.19
N VAL A 53 -4.68 10.77 2.01
CA VAL A 53 -5.35 12.01 1.61
C VAL A 53 -4.34 13.12 1.34
N GLY A 54 -3.32 13.28 2.20
CA GLY A 54 -2.25 14.26 1.97
C GLY A 54 -1.50 14.02 0.65
N TRP A 55 -1.14 12.77 0.35
CA TRP A 55 -0.51 12.43 -0.93
C TRP A 55 -1.41 12.70 -2.14
N ARG A 56 -2.71 12.40 -2.02
CA ARG A 56 -3.70 12.72 -3.06
C ARG A 56 -3.74 14.22 -3.31
N ASP A 57 -3.81 15.03 -2.26
CA ASP A 57 -3.93 16.48 -2.38
C ASP A 57 -2.66 17.09 -3.01
N LEU A 58 -1.46 16.61 -2.60
CA LEU A 58 -0.19 16.95 -3.27
C LEU A 58 -0.19 16.59 -4.76
N SER A 59 -0.77 15.44 -5.13
CA SER A 59 -0.85 15.01 -6.53
C SER A 59 -1.79 15.89 -7.36
N LEU A 60 -2.85 16.42 -6.74
CA LEU A 60 -3.77 17.36 -7.39
C LEU A 60 -3.12 18.75 -7.58
N GLU A 61 -2.30 19.18 -6.62
CA GLU A 61 -1.50 20.40 -6.73
C GLU A 61 -0.37 20.25 -7.78
N GLY A 62 0.24 19.07 -7.87
CA GLY A 62 1.28 18.74 -8.84
C GLY A 62 0.78 18.44 -10.26
N GLY A 63 -0.51 18.20 -10.45
CA GLY A 63 -1.16 17.87 -11.73
C GLY A 63 -1.14 18.97 -12.80
N GLN A 64 -0.51 20.11 -12.53
CA GLN A 64 -0.25 21.17 -13.50
C GLN A 64 1.17 21.15 -14.10
N GLN A 65 2.01 20.18 -13.74
CA GLN A 65 3.32 20.01 -14.37
C GLN A 65 3.29 18.82 -15.35
N THR A 66 3.47 19.12 -16.63
CA THR A 66 3.44 18.20 -17.76
C THR A 66 4.43 17.05 -17.60
N LEU A 67 3.96 15.81 -17.70
CA LEU A 67 4.79 14.61 -17.84
C LEU A 67 5.53 14.64 -19.19
N THR A 68 6.76 15.14 -19.21
CA THR A 68 7.70 14.96 -20.34
C THR A 68 8.84 14.03 -19.94
N GLY A 69 8.80 12.79 -20.45
CA GLY A 69 9.94 11.86 -20.65
C GLY A 69 10.52 11.23 -19.38
N GLU A 70 10.98 9.99 -19.33
CA GLU A 70 11.37 9.02 -20.36
C GLU A 70 11.35 7.62 -19.71
N VAL A 71 10.72 6.62 -20.36
CA VAL A 71 10.81 5.21 -19.94
C VAL A 71 12.03 4.63 -20.63
N VAL A 72 13.11 4.41 -19.88
CA VAL A 72 14.26 3.62 -20.34
C VAL A 72 13.97 2.16 -19.98
N LEU A 73 13.91 1.31 -21.01
CA LEU A 73 13.75 -0.15 -20.90
C LEU A 73 14.98 -0.83 -20.28
#